data_AF-A0A7X4CLM4-F1
#
_entry.id   AF-A0A7X4CLM4-F1
#
_cell.length_a   1.000
_cell.length_b   1.000
_cell.length_c   1.000
_cell.angle_alpha   90.00
_cell.angle_beta   90.00
_cell.angle_gamma   90.00
#
_symmetry.space_group_name_H-M   'P 1'
#
loop_
_entity.id
_entity.type
_entity.pdbx_description
1 polymer ?
#
loop_
_entity_poly.entity_id
_entity_poly.type
_entity_poly.pdbx_seq_one_letter_code
_entity_poly.pdbx_strand_id
1 'polypeptide(L)'
;MIQGATDRLRGNARHGTTQVLKLAHLAELHGANIELNAGGALDGLVHAHLGCCIDNTDFYEFFGATADSLRQTGAQWGLLNAPLIEEGHIAPPDGPGWGAEWDEEKFGSLVVEEH
;
A
#
# COMPACT_ATOMS: atom_id res chain seq x y z
N MET A 1 -20.64 8.89 -5.07
CA MET A 1 -20.78 9.06 -3.60
C MET A 1 -22.03 9.84 -3.24
N ILE A 2 -21.99 11.16 -2.97
CA ILE A 2 -23.19 11.93 -2.57
C ILE A 2 -24.32 11.91 -3.64
N GLN A 3 -23.96 11.79 -4.92
CA GLN A 3 -24.91 11.67 -6.04
C GLN A 3 -24.94 10.26 -6.67
N GLY A 4 -24.36 9.24 -6.02
CA GLY A 4 -24.35 7.87 -6.56
C GLY A 4 -23.49 7.65 -7.81
N ALA A 5 -22.58 8.56 -8.16
CA ALA A 5 -21.79 8.46 -9.40
C ALA A 5 -20.78 7.29 -9.47
N THR A 6 -20.44 6.65 -8.34
CA THR A 6 -19.40 5.62 -8.24
C THR A 6 -19.71 4.68 -7.08
N ASP A 7 -19.54 3.37 -7.30
CA ASP A 7 -19.66 2.34 -6.26
C ASP A 7 -18.36 2.11 -5.48
N ARG A 8 -17.21 2.43 -6.09
CA ARG A 8 -15.89 2.23 -5.48
C ARG A 8 -14.98 3.41 -5.74
N LEU A 9 -14.33 3.90 -4.69
CA LEU A 9 -13.27 4.90 -4.77
C LEU A 9 -11.91 4.23 -4.92
N ARG A 10 -10.94 4.98 -5.45
CA ARG A 10 -9.56 4.51 -5.61
C ARG A 10 -8.63 5.37 -4.76
N GLY A 11 -8.16 4.81 -3.66
CA GLY A 11 -7.25 5.46 -2.72
C GLY A 11 -5.80 5.09 -3.00
N ASN A 12 -4.87 6.04 -2.87
CA ASN A 12 -3.45 5.76 -2.92
C ASN A 12 -2.73 6.41 -1.74
N ALA A 13 -2.25 5.58 -0.81
CA ALA A 13 -1.55 6.01 0.41
C ALA A 13 -0.27 6.83 0.20
N ARG A 14 0.28 6.93 -1.02
CA ARG A 14 1.34 7.92 -1.32
C ARG A 14 0.88 9.36 -1.10
N HIS A 15 -0.43 9.62 -1.10
CA HIS A 15 -1.03 10.91 -0.73
C HIS A 15 -1.29 11.06 0.79
N GLY A 16 -0.83 10.10 1.60
CA GLY A 16 -0.97 10.08 3.05
C GLY A 16 -2.10 9.18 3.55
N THR A 17 -1.80 8.37 4.57
CA THR A 17 -2.73 7.41 5.18
C THR A 17 -3.91 8.09 5.87
N THR A 18 -3.68 9.22 6.53
CA THR A 18 -4.74 10.03 7.17
C THR A 18 -5.84 10.43 6.20
N GLN A 19 -5.51 10.77 4.96
CA GLN A 19 -6.51 11.16 3.96
C GLN A 19 -7.25 9.94 3.41
N VAL A 20 -6.56 8.81 3.23
CA VAL A 20 -7.19 7.55 2.82
C VAL A 20 -8.20 7.08 3.87
N LEU A 21 -7.87 7.12 5.16
CA LEU A 21 -8.79 6.74 6.23
C LEU A 21 -10.03 7.66 6.29
N LYS A 22 -9.84 8.97 6.13
CA LYS A 22 -10.97 9.92 6.05
C LYS A 22 -11.86 9.61 4.85
N LEU A 23 -11.26 9.28 3.70
CA LEU A 23 -12.00 8.92 2.50
C LEU A 23 -12.72 7.59 2.66
N ALA A 24 -12.14 6.62 3.38
CA ALA A 24 -12.75 5.33 3.69
C ALA A 24 -14.03 5.51 4.51
N HIS A 25 -13.97 6.28 5.61
CA HIS A 25 -15.15 6.59 6.43
C HIS A 25 -16.21 7.38 5.65
N LEU A 26 -15.79 8.35 4.83
CA LEU A 26 -16.72 9.06 3.95
C LEU A 26 -17.36 8.08 2.95
N ALA A 27 -16.61 7.08 2.50
CA ALA A 27 -17.11 6.13 1.54
C ALA A 27 -18.15 5.19 2.14
N GLU A 28 -17.83 4.67 3.31
CA GLU A 28 -18.72 3.82 4.11
C GLU A 28 -20.04 4.53 4.44
N LEU A 29 -19.99 5.81 4.83
CA LEU A 29 -21.18 6.63 5.09
C LEU A 29 -22.16 6.67 3.90
N HIS A 30 -21.65 6.56 2.68
CA HIS A 30 -22.44 6.56 1.46
C HIS A 30 -22.69 5.15 0.88
N GLY A 31 -22.39 4.09 1.65
CA GLY A 31 -22.58 2.71 1.23
C GLY A 31 -21.67 2.28 0.08
N ALA A 32 -20.48 2.86 -0.02
CA ALA A 32 -19.50 2.53 -1.04
C ALA A 32 -18.19 2.04 -0.45
N ASN A 33 -17.38 1.41 -1.29
CA ASN A 33 -16.07 0.89 -0.92
C ASN A 33 -14.95 1.83 -1.36
N ILE A 34 -13.75 1.60 -0.80
CA ILE A 34 -12.50 2.19 -1.26
C ILE A 34 -11.50 1.08 -1.53
N GLU A 35 -10.91 1.07 -2.73
CA GLU A 35 -9.85 0.13 -3.09
C GLU A 35 -8.52 0.81 -3.19
N LEU A 36 -7.48 0.12 -2.72
CA LEU A 36 -6.12 0.59 -2.78
C LEU A 36 -5.56 0.43 -4.20
N ASN A 37 -5.07 1.54 -4.76
CA ASN A 37 -4.58 1.64 -6.13
C ASN A 37 -3.05 1.47 -6.22
N ALA A 38 -2.63 0.65 -7.17
CA ALA A 38 -1.25 0.30 -7.49
C ALA A 38 -0.46 -0.22 -6.28
N GLY A 39 0.88 -0.29 -6.44
CA GLY A 39 1.80 -0.72 -5.38
C GLY A 39 1.86 0.19 -4.14
N GLY A 40 1.10 1.29 -4.08
CA GLY A 40 1.11 2.16 -2.91
C GLY A 40 2.48 2.75 -2.53
N ALA A 41 2.68 2.95 -1.23
CA ALA A 41 3.94 3.41 -0.65
C ALA A 41 4.71 2.21 -0.06
N LEU A 42 6.05 2.29 -0.12
CA LEU A 42 6.95 1.21 0.31
C LEU A 42 6.60 -0.13 -0.35
N ASP A 43 6.46 -0.09 -1.68
CA ASP A 43 6.14 -1.23 -2.55
C ASP A 43 5.07 -2.17 -1.98
N GLY A 44 3.99 -1.61 -1.44
CA GLY A 44 2.80 -2.33 -1.01
C GLY A 44 2.68 -2.47 0.50
N LEU A 45 3.74 -2.24 1.28
CA LEU A 45 3.68 -2.38 2.75
C LEU A 45 2.58 -1.52 3.35
N VAL A 46 2.55 -0.22 3.03
CA VAL A 46 1.57 0.71 3.61
C VAL A 46 0.15 0.30 3.21
N HIS A 47 -0.04 -0.24 2.01
CA HIS A 47 -1.35 -0.70 1.56
C HIS A 47 -1.77 -2.00 2.23
N ALA A 48 -0.86 -2.95 2.46
CA ALA A 48 -1.15 -4.17 3.21
C ALA A 48 -1.64 -3.84 4.63
N HIS A 49 -1.00 -2.88 5.31
CA HIS A 49 -1.46 -2.39 6.62
C HIS A 49 -2.86 -1.76 6.57
N LEU A 50 -3.11 -0.90 5.57
CA LEU A 50 -4.42 -0.26 5.41
C LEU A 50 -5.52 -1.26 5.05
N GLY A 51 -5.21 -2.27 4.23
CA GLY A 51 -6.14 -3.34 3.87
C GLY A 51 -6.64 -4.13 5.07
N CYS A 52 -5.81 -4.28 6.11
CA CYS A 52 -6.19 -4.94 7.35
C CYS A 52 -7.01 -4.07 8.33
N CYS A 53 -7.13 -2.76 8.10
CA CYS A 53 -7.79 -1.84 9.05
C CYS A 53 -8.92 -0.99 8.46
N ILE A 54 -9.17 -1.09 7.15
CA ILE A 54 -10.29 -0.42 6.48
C ILE A 54 -11.37 -1.47 6.21
N ASP A 55 -12.49 -1.40 6.92
CA ASP A 55 -13.54 -2.43 6.83
C ASP A 55 -14.25 -2.45 5.47
N ASN A 56 -14.30 -1.32 4.75
CA ASN A 56 -14.93 -1.20 3.44
C ASN A 56 -13.96 -1.31 2.25
N THR A 57 -12.87 -2.07 2.39
CA THR A 57 -11.98 -2.47 1.28
C THR A 57 -12.09 -3.97 1.02
N ASP A 58 -12.23 -4.38 -0.24
CA ASP A 58 -12.25 -5.82 -0.59
C ASP A 58 -11.03 -6.21 -1.43
N PHE A 59 -10.44 -5.24 -2.14
CA PHE A 59 -9.40 -5.47 -3.14
C PHE A 59 -8.22 -4.51 -2.99
N TYR A 60 -7.04 -5.06 -3.28
CA TYR A 60 -5.81 -4.33 -3.52
C TYR A 60 -5.41 -4.50 -4.99
N GLU A 61 -5.08 -3.40 -5.67
CA GLU A 61 -4.61 -3.46 -7.04
C GLU A 61 -3.14 -3.88 -7.12
N PHE A 62 -2.92 -5.05 -7.71
CA PHE A 62 -1.59 -5.62 -7.90
C PHE A 62 -1.21 -5.61 -9.39
N PHE A 63 -0.09 -4.98 -9.74
CA PHE A 63 0.44 -4.87 -11.11
C PHE A 63 1.63 -5.81 -11.39
N GLY A 64 1.89 -6.79 -10.54
CA GLY A 64 3.00 -7.71 -10.72
C GLY A 64 2.69 -8.88 -11.66
N ALA A 65 3.73 -9.39 -12.31
CA ALA A 65 3.64 -10.62 -13.11
C ALA A 65 3.83 -11.89 -12.25
N THR A 66 4.41 -11.74 -11.05
CA THR A 66 4.79 -12.83 -10.14
C THR A 66 4.49 -12.44 -8.69
N ALA A 67 4.30 -13.43 -7.81
CA ALA A 67 3.99 -13.21 -6.39
C ALA A 67 5.00 -12.31 -5.63
N ASP A 68 6.24 -12.25 -6.11
CA ASP A 68 7.35 -11.49 -5.53
C ASP A 68 7.65 -10.18 -6.29
N SER A 69 6.80 -9.77 -7.23
CA SER A 69 7.07 -8.56 -8.03
C SER A 69 7.27 -7.29 -7.18
N LEU A 70 6.58 -7.15 -6.04
CA LEU A 70 6.78 -6.03 -5.11
C LEU A 70 8.16 -6.08 -4.42
N ARG A 71 8.66 -7.28 -4.08
CA ARG A 71 10.02 -7.47 -3.54
C ARG A 71 11.05 -7.03 -4.56
N GLN A 72 10.85 -7.39 -5.81
CA GLN A 72 11.78 -7.04 -6.89
C GLN A 72 11.83 -5.53 -7.14
N THR A 73 10.69 -4.82 -7.11
CA THR A 73 10.66 -3.36 -7.27
C THR A 73 11.21 -2.66 -6.03
N GLY A 74 10.84 -3.09 -4.83
CA GLY A 74 11.35 -2.54 -3.57
C GLY A 74 12.86 -2.68 -3.41
N ALA A 75 13.42 -3.84 -3.80
CA ALA A 75 14.86 -4.09 -3.71
C ALA A 75 15.71 -3.11 -4.53
N GLN A 76 15.15 -2.50 -5.59
CA GLN A 76 15.84 -1.47 -6.37
C GLN A 76 16.16 -0.23 -5.51
N TRP A 77 15.35 0.02 -4.49
CA TRP A 77 15.48 1.12 -3.53
C TRP A 77 16.12 0.70 -2.21
N GLY A 78 16.51 -0.58 -2.05
CA GLY A 78 17.02 -1.13 -0.80
C GLY A 78 15.94 -1.63 0.17
N LEU A 79 14.66 -1.63 -0.21
CA LEU A 79 13.61 -2.22 0.63
C LEU A 79 13.71 -3.75 0.54
N LEU A 80 14.06 -4.39 1.66
CA LEU A 80 14.28 -5.84 1.72
C LEU A 80 12.97 -6.61 1.82
N ASN A 81 11.92 -6.00 2.38
CA ASN A 81 10.76 -6.73 2.84
C ASN A 81 9.38 -6.29 2.33
N ALA A 82 9.30 -5.80 1.10
CA ALA A 82 8.01 -5.59 0.45
C ALA A 82 7.10 -6.85 0.53
N PRO A 83 5.78 -6.74 0.71
CA PRO A 83 4.93 -7.91 0.94
C PRO A 83 4.88 -8.86 -0.26
N LEU A 84 4.65 -10.14 0.01
CA LEU A 84 4.42 -11.17 -1.01
C LEU A 84 2.92 -11.31 -1.26
N ILE A 85 2.57 -11.77 -2.48
CA ILE A 85 1.22 -12.23 -2.76
C ILE A 85 1.15 -13.74 -2.51
N GLU A 86 0.37 -14.15 -1.51
CA GLU A 86 0.22 -15.54 -1.09
C GLU A 86 -1.24 -15.95 -1.25
N GLU A 87 -1.51 -16.97 -2.08
CA GLU A 87 -2.87 -17.47 -2.35
C GLU A 87 -3.89 -16.37 -2.72
N GLY A 88 -3.43 -15.33 -3.44
CA GLY A 88 -4.28 -14.19 -3.84
C GLY A 88 -4.46 -13.12 -2.76
N HIS A 89 -3.78 -13.24 -1.63
CA HIS A 89 -3.84 -12.31 -0.51
C HIS A 89 -2.50 -11.59 -0.31
N ILE A 90 -2.56 -10.44 0.36
CA ILE A 90 -1.42 -9.65 0.76
C ILE A 90 -1.56 -9.37 2.26
N ALA A 91 -0.46 -9.45 3.01
CA ALA A 91 -0.47 -9.18 4.44
C ALA A 91 0.73 -8.31 4.84
N PRO A 92 0.57 -7.42 5.84
CA PRO A 92 1.69 -6.68 6.40
C PRO A 92 2.56 -7.59 7.29
N PRO A 93 3.84 -7.23 7.52
CA PRO A 93 4.66 -7.88 8.54
C PRO A 93 4.22 -7.51 9.96
N ASP A 94 4.55 -8.34 10.95
CA ASP A 94 4.20 -8.15 12.37
C ASP A 94 5.09 -7.12 13.12
N GLY A 95 6.09 -6.55 12.43
CA GLY A 95 7.02 -5.59 13.01
C GLY A 95 6.40 -4.23 13.34
N PRO A 96 7.08 -3.40 14.17
CA PRO A 96 6.56 -2.08 14.55
C PRO A 96 6.48 -1.11 13.35
N GLY A 97 5.52 -0.19 13.41
CA GLY A 97 5.31 0.81 12.36
C GLY A 97 4.85 0.16 11.05
N TRP A 98 5.48 0.51 9.92
CA TRP A 98 5.23 -0.18 8.65
C TRP A 98 5.98 -1.52 8.55
N GLY A 99 6.87 -1.81 9.49
CA GLY A 99 7.70 -3.00 9.50
C GLY A 99 8.73 -3.04 8.37
N ALA A 100 9.06 -1.91 7.72
CA ALA A 100 10.02 -1.88 6.62
C ALA A 100 11.44 -2.22 7.08
N GLU A 101 12.10 -3.11 6.34
CA GLU A 101 13.50 -3.49 6.51
C GLU A 101 14.34 -2.95 5.35
N TRP A 102 15.46 -2.31 5.66
CA TRP A 102 16.30 -1.63 4.68
C TRP A 102 17.68 -2.25 4.56
N ASP A 103 18.15 -2.37 3.33
CA ASP A 103 19.56 -2.47 3.00
C ASP A 103 20.14 -1.04 3.03
N GLU A 104 20.74 -0.69 4.15
CA GLU A 104 21.32 0.64 4.39
C GLU A 104 22.47 0.96 3.42
N GLU A 105 23.24 -0.04 2.98
CA GLU A 105 24.32 0.17 2.00
C GLU A 105 23.71 0.52 0.63
N LYS A 106 22.72 -0.26 0.19
CA LYS A 106 22.00 0.02 -1.04
C LYS A 106 21.30 1.38 -0.99
N PHE A 107 20.57 1.66 0.09
CA PHE A 107 19.84 2.92 0.25
C PHE A 107 20.82 4.11 0.25
N GLY A 108 21.91 4.01 1.01
CA GLY A 108 22.99 4.99 1.04
C GLY A 108 23.64 5.22 -0.34
N SER A 109 23.78 4.17 -1.15
CA SER A 109 24.31 4.29 -2.53
C SER A 109 23.43 5.11 -3.48
N LEU A 110 22.17 5.34 -3.11
CA LEU A 110 21.19 6.10 -3.90
C LEU A 110 21.06 7.56 -3.44
N VAL A 111 21.81 7.98 -2.41
CA VAL A 111 21.85 9.38 -1.96
C VAL A 111 22.44 10.24 -3.08
N VAL A 112 21.70 11.27 -3.47
CA VAL A 112 22.09 12.18 -4.56
C VAL A 112 22.76 13.47 -4.05
N GLU A 113 22.48 13.86 -2.81
CA GLU A 113 23.05 15.04 -2.15
C GLU A 113 22.93 14.88 -0.62
N GLU A 114 23.91 15.37 0.13
CA GLU A 114 23.87 15.50 1.59
C GLU A 114 23.85 16.99 1.94
N HIS A 115 22.98 17.40 2.87
CA HIS A 115 22.84 18.79 3.32
C HIS A 115 23.44 19.01 4.71
#